data_AF-A0AAW3D921-F1
#
_entry.id   AF-A0AAW3D921-F1
#
_cell.length_a   1.000
_cell.length_b   1.000
_cell.length_c   1.000
_cell.angle_alpha   90.00
_cell.angle_beta   90.00
_cell.angle_gamma   90.00
#
_symmetry.space_group_name_H-M   'P 1'
#
loop_
_entity.id
_entity.type
_entity.pdbx_description
1 polymer ?
#
loop_
_entity_poly.entity_id
_entity_poly.type
_entity_poly.pdbx_seq_one_letter_code
_entity_poly.pdbx_strand_id
1 'polypeptide(L)'
;MVLVGKKALLFNAPAVLGNGEIVDSYDFAKAIQGKYAIVVFYPLDFTFVCPSELIALDKRTAKLKELGVEVASVSIDSHFTHNAWRNTPINDGGIGPVKYTMVAILTKKSLKHTMSKLLVVWLLEVLS
;
A
#
# COMPACT_ATOMS: atom_id res chain seq x y z
N MET A 1 10.77 -16.65 5.41
CA MET A 1 11.68 -15.93 6.33
C MET A 1 11.02 -14.61 6.69
N VAL A 2 10.74 -14.37 7.98
CA VAL A 2 10.14 -13.13 8.49
C VAL A 2 11.26 -12.15 8.82
N LEU A 3 11.10 -10.86 8.48
CA LEU A 3 12.11 -9.83 8.72
C LEU A 3 11.69 -8.83 9.81
N VAL A 4 11.56 -9.32 11.04
CA VAL A 4 11.37 -8.43 12.19
C VAL A 4 12.73 -7.83 12.60
N GLY A 5 12.76 -6.53 12.88
CA GLY A 5 13.96 -5.82 13.40
C GLY A 5 15.02 -5.41 12.37
N LYS A 6 14.85 -5.71 11.07
CA LYS A 6 15.74 -5.21 10.01
C LYS A 6 15.23 -3.88 9.45
N LYS A 7 16.14 -3.04 8.96
CA LYS A 7 15.77 -1.77 8.31
C LYS A 7 14.78 -2.04 7.17
N ALA A 8 13.68 -1.30 7.17
CA ALA A 8 12.64 -1.40 6.16
C ALA A 8 13.22 -1.16 4.76
N LEU A 9 12.67 -1.86 3.78
CA LEU A 9 13.07 -1.65 2.41
C LEU A 9 12.54 -0.31 1.92
N LEU A 10 13.46 0.49 1.37
CA LEU A 10 13.15 1.75 0.74
C LEU A 10 13.05 1.51 -0.77
N PHE A 11 11.99 2.01 -1.39
CA PHE A 11 11.78 1.89 -2.82
C PHE A 11 11.31 3.21 -3.42
N ASN A 12 11.58 3.36 -4.70
CA ASN A 12 11.01 4.39 -5.54
C ASN A 12 10.27 3.70 -6.70
N ALA A 13 8.98 3.97 -6.82
CA ALA A 13 8.12 3.31 -7.79
C ALA A 13 6.93 4.20 -8.18
N PRO A 14 6.30 3.97 -9.34
CA PRO A 14 5.05 4.64 -9.67
C PRO A 14 3.95 4.35 -8.66
N ALA A 15 3.07 5.31 -8.40
CA ALA A 15 1.98 5.16 -7.45
C ALA A 15 0.78 6.02 -7.79
N VAL A 16 -0.36 5.69 -7.19
CA VAL A 16 -1.55 6.55 -7.12
C VAL A 16 -1.63 7.08 -5.69
N LEU A 17 -1.55 8.39 -5.53
CA LEU A 17 -1.64 9.04 -4.22
C LEU A 17 -3.08 8.98 -3.69
N GLY A 18 -3.24 9.19 -2.38
CA GLY A 18 -4.56 9.18 -1.73
C GLY A 18 -5.54 10.26 -2.21
N ASN A 19 -5.09 11.25 -2.99
CA ASN A 19 -5.93 12.23 -3.68
C ASN A 19 -6.38 11.75 -5.08
N GLY A 20 -5.81 10.65 -5.60
CA GLY A 20 -6.05 10.13 -6.95
C GLY A 20 -5.03 10.56 -7.99
N GLU A 21 -4.04 11.36 -7.61
CA GLU A 21 -2.97 11.77 -8.52
C GLU A 21 -2.04 10.60 -8.82
N ILE A 22 -1.77 10.39 -10.10
CA ILE A 22 -0.78 9.41 -10.57
C ILE A 22 0.58 10.08 -10.54
N VAL A 23 1.55 9.43 -9.89
CA VAL A 23 2.96 9.85 -9.87
C VAL A 23 3.85 8.75 -10.43
N ASP A 24 4.78 9.12 -11.29
CA ASP A 24 5.74 8.17 -11.89
C ASP A 24 6.82 7.71 -10.91
N SER A 25 7.07 8.51 -9.86
CA SER A 25 8.16 8.30 -8.91
C SER A 25 7.73 8.71 -7.50
N TYR A 26 7.28 7.72 -6.73
CA TYR A 26 6.98 7.85 -5.31
C TYR A 26 8.15 7.35 -4.47
N ASP A 27 8.82 8.27 -3.77
CA ASP A 27 9.89 7.94 -2.82
C ASP A 27 9.32 7.59 -1.45
N PHE A 28 9.27 6.29 -1.15
CA PHE A 28 8.74 5.80 0.12
C PHE A 28 9.59 6.23 1.31
N ALA A 29 10.92 6.37 1.16
CA ALA A 29 11.80 6.77 2.26
C ALA A 29 11.48 8.18 2.74
N LYS A 30 11.24 9.08 1.78
CA LYS A 30 10.86 10.45 2.06
C LYS A 30 9.47 10.53 2.67
N ALA A 31 8.52 9.72 2.19
CA ALA A 31 7.15 9.72 2.68
C ALA A 31 7.04 9.31 4.17
N ILE A 32 7.89 8.39 4.61
CA ILE A 32 7.89 7.85 5.99
C ILE A 32 8.90 8.54 6.91
N GLN A 33 9.61 9.57 6.46
CA GLN A 33 10.67 10.19 7.25
C GLN A 33 10.09 10.78 8.55
N GLY A 34 10.57 10.29 9.69
CA GLY A 34 10.09 10.70 11.01
C GLY A 34 8.67 10.21 11.36
N LYS A 35 8.13 9.27 10.58
CA LYS A 35 6.80 8.68 10.74
C LYS A 35 6.87 7.17 10.86
N TYR A 36 5.87 6.58 11.48
CA TYR A 36 5.62 5.14 11.34
C TYR A 36 4.98 4.87 9.98
N ALA A 37 5.05 3.63 9.50
CA ALA A 37 4.44 3.25 8.25
C ALA A 37 3.75 1.90 8.34
N ILE A 38 2.56 1.81 7.76
CA ILE A 38 1.84 0.57 7.50
C ILE A 38 1.90 0.32 6.00
N VAL A 39 2.47 -0.82 5.62
CA VAL A 39 2.56 -1.26 4.23
C VAL A 39 1.79 -2.55 4.07
N VAL A 40 0.76 -2.54 3.22
CA VAL A 40 -0.09 -3.71 2.96
C VAL A 40 0.19 -4.25 1.57
N PHE A 41 0.60 -5.50 1.48
CA PHE A 41 0.82 -6.20 0.21
C PHE A 41 -0.42 -7.03 -0.12
N TYR A 42 -0.90 -6.89 -1.35
CA TYR A 42 -2.02 -7.68 -1.86
C TYR A 42 -1.69 -8.16 -3.28
N PRO A 43 -2.25 -9.29 -3.72
CA PRO A 43 -1.75 -9.99 -4.89
C PRO A 43 -2.06 -9.26 -6.20
N LEU A 44 -3.32 -8.87 -6.41
CA LEU A 44 -3.81 -8.32 -7.67
C LEU A 44 -5.05 -7.44 -7.46
N ASP A 45 -5.13 -6.33 -8.19
CA ASP A 45 -6.33 -5.50 -8.38
C ASP A 45 -7.47 -6.31 -9.02
N PHE A 46 -8.72 -5.86 -8.82
CA PHE A 46 -9.92 -6.50 -9.39
C PHE A 46 -10.08 -8.00 -9.07
N THR A 47 -9.53 -8.46 -7.95
CA THR A 47 -9.72 -9.83 -7.48
C THR A 47 -10.71 -9.90 -6.32
N PHE A 48 -11.26 -11.11 -6.10
CA PHE A 48 -12.20 -11.39 -5.01
C PHE A 48 -11.52 -11.46 -3.63
N VAL A 49 -10.18 -11.45 -3.60
CA VAL A 49 -9.39 -11.42 -2.37
C VAL A 49 -9.06 -9.96 -2.06
N CYS A 50 -9.44 -9.50 -0.86
CA CYS A 50 -8.96 -8.27 -0.22
C CYS A 50 -9.64 -6.89 -0.51
N PRO A 51 -10.79 -6.72 -1.22
CA PRO A 51 -11.43 -5.38 -1.23
C PRO A 51 -11.86 -4.94 0.17
N SER A 52 -12.41 -5.87 0.97
CA SER A 52 -12.93 -5.56 2.32
C SER A 52 -11.83 -5.13 3.30
N GLU A 53 -10.65 -5.76 3.25
CA GLU A 53 -9.51 -5.41 4.11
C GLU A 53 -8.92 -4.05 3.73
N LEU A 54 -8.79 -3.77 2.43
CA LEU A 54 -8.34 -2.49 1.90
C LEU A 54 -9.33 -1.35 2.24
N ILE A 55 -10.64 -1.59 2.09
CA ILE A 55 -11.68 -0.63 2.50
C ILE A 55 -11.70 -0.43 4.02
N ALA A 56 -11.48 -1.48 4.81
CA ALA A 56 -11.38 -1.36 6.26
C ALA A 56 -10.15 -0.55 6.69
N LEU A 57 -9.03 -0.71 5.98
CA LEU A 57 -7.83 0.11 6.17
C LEU A 57 -8.09 1.58 5.81
N ASP A 58 -8.80 1.85 4.72
CA ASP A 58 -9.18 3.22 4.32
C ASP A 58 -9.96 3.93 5.43
N LYS A 59 -10.96 3.26 6.01
CA LYS A 59 -11.75 3.81 7.13
C LYS A 59 -10.89 4.21 8.33
N ARG A 60 -9.77 3.51 8.56
CA ARG A 60 -8.81 3.79 9.65
C ARG A 60 -7.69 4.75 9.26
N THR A 61 -7.51 5.02 7.97
CA THR A 61 -6.38 5.80 7.44
C THR A 61 -6.35 7.23 7.99
N ALA A 62 -7.51 7.86 8.18
CA ALA A 62 -7.57 9.20 8.78
C ALA A 62 -6.98 9.20 10.21
N LYS A 63 -7.36 8.22 11.03
CA LYS A 63 -6.86 8.12 12.41
C LYS A 63 -5.38 7.77 12.46
N LEU A 64 -4.93 6.90 11.55
CA LEU A 64 -3.51 6.54 11.43
C LEU A 64 -2.66 7.76 11.06
N LYS A 65 -3.13 8.61 10.14
CA LYS A 65 -2.44 9.85 9.78
C LYS A 65 -2.34 10.83 10.96
N GLU A 66 -3.39 10.97 11.77
CA GLU A 66 -3.33 11.77 13.02
C GLU A 66 -2.27 11.28 14.00
N LEU A 67 -2.02 9.97 14.03
CA LEU A 67 -1.00 9.35 14.87
C LEU A 67 0.41 9.39 14.25
N GLY A 68 0.59 10.10 13.13
CA GLY A 68 1.87 10.17 12.43
C GLY A 68 2.24 8.87 11.72
N VAL A 69 1.26 8.07 11.30
CA VAL A 69 1.44 6.83 10.53
C VAL A 69 1.10 7.07 9.07
N GLU A 70 2.05 6.77 8.19
CA GLU A 70 1.86 6.74 6.74
C GLU A 70 1.30 5.37 6.32
N VAL A 71 0.36 5.35 5.37
CA VAL A 71 -0.27 4.10 4.90
C VAL A 71 -0.03 3.97 3.40
N ALA A 72 0.50 2.82 3.00
CA ALA A 72 0.69 2.48 1.60
C ALA A 72 0.22 1.05 1.32
N SER A 73 -0.41 0.83 0.17
CA SER A 73 -0.64 -0.51 -0.36
C SER A 73 0.31 -0.79 -1.51
N VAL A 74 0.65 -2.06 -1.72
CA VAL A 74 1.62 -2.49 -2.72
C VAL A 74 1.10 -3.74 -3.44
N SER A 75 1.14 -3.71 -4.76
CA SER A 75 0.83 -4.87 -5.61
C SER A 75 1.79 -4.96 -6.79
N ILE A 76 1.57 -5.94 -7.67
CA ILE A 76 2.28 -6.08 -8.94
C ILE A 76 1.56 -5.40 -10.13
N ASP A 77 0.42 -4.77 -9.89
CA ASP A 77 -0.34 -4.07 -10.91
C ASP A 77 0.27 -2.71 -11.25
N SER A 78 -0.19 -2.12 -12.35
CA SER A 78 0.22 -0.79 -12.76
C SER A 78 -0.52 0.30 -11.97
N HIS A 79 0.08 1.49 -11.89
CA HIS A 79 -0.59 2.64 -11.28
C HIS A 79 -1.84 3.07 -12.08
N PHE A 80 -1.91 2.75 -13.38
CA PHE A 80 -3.13 2.92 -14.17
C PHE A 80 -4.23 1.94 -13.73
N THR A 81 -3.87 0.69 -13.45
CA THR A 81 -4.81 -0.32 -12.91
C THR A 81 -5.32 0.12 -11.54
N HIS A 82 -4.43 0.59 -10.67
CA HIS A 82 -4.79 1.15 -9.36
C HIS A 82 -5.78 2.30 -9.47
N ASN A 83 -5.52 3.24 -10.38
CA ASN A 83 -6.41 4.37 -10.59
C ASN A 83 -7.76 3.91 -11.14
N ALA A 84 -7.79 2.96 -12.07
CA ALA A 84 -9.05 2.38 -12.56
C ALA A 84 -9.84 1.73 -11.42
N TRP A 85 -9.20 0.87 -10.61
CA TRP A 85 -9.84 0.14 -9.52
C TRP A 85 -10.38 1.05 -8.41
N ARG A 86 -9.63 2.12 -8.10
CA ARG A 86 -10.04 3.21 -7.20
C ARG A 86 -11.27 3.96 -7.72
N ASN A 87 -11.41 4.10 -9.03
CA ASN A 87 -12.54 4.79 -9.65
C ASN A 87 -13.73 3.87 -9.96
N THR A 88 -13.58 2.55 -9.78
CA THR A 88 -14.68 1.59 -9.86
C THR A 88 -15.50 1.60 -8.55
N PRO A 89 -16.84 1.67 -8.62
CA PRO A 89 -17.70 1.53 -7.44
C PRO A 89 -17.52 0.20 -6.72
N ILE A 90 -17.71 0.18 -5.40
CA ILE A 90 -17.53 -1.03 -4.57
C ILE A 90 -18.51 -2.14 -4.98
N ASN A 91 -19.75 -1.78 -5.33
CA ASN A 91 -20.76 -2.72 -5.82
C ASN A 91 -20.39 -3.36 -7.18
N ASP A 92 -19.45 -2.78 -7.91
CA ASP A 92 -18.99 -3.25 -9.22
C ASP A 92 -17.58 -3.87 -9.14
N GLY A 93 -17.14 -4.28 -7.94
CA GLY A 93 -15.85 -4.94 -7.72
C GLY A 93 -14.66 -3.98 -7.52
N GLY A 94 -14.93 -2.68 -7.37
CA GLY A 94 -13.93 -1.67 -7.04
C GLY A 94 -13.65 -1.52 -5.55
N ILE A 95 -12.76 -0.59 -5.21
CA ILE A 95 -12.48 -0.20 -3.81
C ILE A 95 -12.92 1.23 -3.49
N GLY A 96 -13.39 1.98 -4.50
CA GLY A 96 -13.71 3.39 -4.36
C GLY A 96 -12.47 4.27 -4.06
N PRO A 97 -12.67 5.58 -3.83
CA PRO A 97 -11.59 6.56 -3.70
C PRO A 97 -10.87 6.45 -2.35
N VAL A 98 -10.06 5.40 -2.18
CA VAL A 98 -9.22 5.21 -1.00
C VAL A 98 -8.21 6.36 -0.82
N LYS A 99 -7.88 6.65 0.44
CA LYS A 99 -7.13 7.84 0.89
C LYS A 99 -5.67 7.57 1.21
N TYR A 100 -5.22 6.33 1.08
CA TYR A 100 -3.83 5.93 1.19
C TYR A 100 -3.20 5.78 -0.20
N THR A 101 -1.87 5.76 -0.25
CA THR A 101 -1.12 5.63 -1.52
C THR A 101 -1.09 4.18 -2.00
N MET A 102 -1.33 3.94 -3.28
CA MET A 102 -1.26 2.62 -3.92
C MET A 102 -0.03 2.54 -4.82
N VAL A 103 0.95 1.73 -4.44
CA VAL A 103 2.25 1.62 -5.12
C VAL A 103 2.25 0.45 -6.11
N ALA A 104 2.68 0.73 -7.33
CA ALA A 104 2.78 -0.22 -8.42
C ALA A 104 4.19 -0.82 -8.53
N ILE A 105 4.33 -2.15 -8.33
CA ILE A 105 5.59 -2.86 -8.55
C ILE A 105 5.57 -3.64 -9.86
N LEU A 106 5.95 -2.94 -10.94
CA LEU A 106 5.90 -3.46 -12.31
C LEU A 106 7.01 -4.45 -12.70
N THR A 107 8.12 -4.55 -11.95
CA THR A 107 9.24 -5.41 -12.35
C THR A 107 9.74 -6.35 -11.25
N LYS A 108 10.17 -7.55 -11.65
CA LYS A 108 10.87 -8.51 -10.77
C LYS A 108 12.13 -7.92 -10.13
N LYS A 109 12.73 -6.85 -10.67
CA LYS A 109 13.91 -6.18 -10.10
C LYS A 109 13.51 -5.36 -8.86
N SER A 110 12.44 -4.58 -8.97
CA SER A 110 11.77 -3.90 -7.86
C SER A 110 11.24 -4.91 -6.83
N LEU A 111 10.80 -6.08 -7.30
CA LEU A 111 10.32 -7.19 -6.48
C LEU A 111 11.46 -7.97 -5.79
N LYS A 112 12.64 -8.15 -6.38
CA LYS A 112 13.76 -8.90 -5.75
C LYS A 112 14.30 -8.20 -4.50
N HIS A 113 14.26 -6.88 -4.47
CA HIS A 113 14.56 -6.11 -3.26
C HIS A 113 13.41 -6.22 -2.22
N THR A 114 12.15 -6.29 -2.68
CA THR A 114 10.90 -6.22 -1.86
C THR A 114 10.39 -7.56 -1.33
N MET A 115 10.33 -8.58 -2.17
CA MET A 115 9.72 -9.89 -1.92
C MET A 115 10.70 -10.99 -1.48
N SER A 116 12.02 -10.79 -1.59
CA SER A 116 12.98 -11.71 -0.93
C SER A 116 12.88 -11.66 0.61
N LYS A 117 12.02 -10.79 1.15
CA LYS A 117 12.14 -10.24 2.50
C LYS A 117 10.81 -9.98 3.22
N LEU A 118 9.64 -10.16 2.60
CA LEU A 118 8.37 -9.95 3.30
C LEU A 118 7.45 -11.17 3.21
N LEU A 119 7.36 -11.88 4.33
CA LEU A 119 6.25 -12.75 4.68
C LEU A 119 5.43 -11.97 5.72
N VAL A 120 4.16 -11.73 5.40
CA VAL A 120 3.01 -11.38 6.27
C VAL A 120 3.35 -11.09 7.75
N VAL A 121 3.12 -9.84 8.19
CA VAL A 121 2.94 -9.49 9.61
C VAL A 121 1.83 -8.43 9.66
N TRP A 122 0.58 -8.84 9.85
CA TRP A 122 -0.13 -8.91 11.15
C TRP A 122 -0.21 -7.57 11.91
N LEU A 123 -1.39 -6.98 11.76
CA LEU A 123 -2.02 -6.03 12.65
C LEU A 123 -2.31 -6.72 14.00
N LEU A 124 -1.42 -6.59 15.00
CA LEU A 124 -1.68 -6.78 16.45
C LEU A 124 -0.33 -6.76 17.21
N GLU A 125 0.04 -5.61 17.78
CA GLU A 125 0.85 -5.42 19.01
C GLU A 125 1.26 -3.94 19.18
N VAL A 126 0.27 -3.03 19.25
CA VAL A 126 0.50 -1.67 19.80
C VAL A 126 -0.62 -1.31 20.80
N LEU A 127 -1.14 -2.31 21.52
CA LEU A 127 -1.96 -2.13 22.71
C LEU A 127 -1.69 -3.27 23.69
N SER A 128 -0.52 -3.25 24.34
CA SER A 128 -0.33 -3.76 25.70
C SER A 128 0.75 -2.95 26.41
#